data_AF-A0A2G5I3Z2-F1
#
_entry.id   AF-A0A2G5I3Z2-F1
#
_cell.length_a   1.000
_cell.length_b   1.000
_cell.length_c   1.000
_cell.angle_alpha   90.00
_cell.angle_beta   90.00
_cell.angle_gamma   90.00
#
_symmetry.space_group_name_H-M   'P 1'
#
loop_
_entity.id
_entity.type
_entity.pdbx_description
1 polymer ?
#
loop_
_entity_poly.entity_id
_entity_poly.type
_entity_poly.pdbx_seq_one_letter_code
_entity_poly.pdbx_strand_id
1 'polypeptide(L)'
;MPFPIIRPVKLSDADQAAFDRDLKDVHLCYDYHVKTKTGSIDKWRYEVWYPSSSRVVYAMHGGPMAGRKNFQTASYQCIREGELWQINWHEETGTIGSSAYDITRNKYYTIVAFSKGH
;
A
#
# COMPACT_ATOMS: atom_id res chain seq x y z
N MET A 1 -11.13 -29.76 4.21
CA MET A 1 -10.70 -28.88 5.32
C MET A 1 -11.06 -27.45 4.94
N PRO A 2 -11.81 -26.68 5.75
CA PRO A 2 -12.02 -25.27 5.46
C PRO A 2 -10.68 -24.54 5.55
N PHE A 3 -10.39 -23.66 4.59
CA PHE A 3 -9.21 -22.80 4.65
C PHE A 3 -9.28 -21.95 5.93
N PRO A 4 -8.17 -21.81 6.69
CA PRO A 4 -8.17 -20.92 7.85
C PRO A 4 -8.50 -19.50 7.38
N ILE A 5 -9.48 -18.88 8.02
CA ILE A 5 -9.76 -17.45 7.84
C ILE A 5 -8.58 -16.72 8.52
N ILE A 6 -7.57 -16.33 7.73
CA ILE A 6 -6.50 -15.45 8.19
C ILE A 6 -7.14 -14.08 8.41
N ARG A 7 -7.54 -13.81 9.65
CA ARG A 7 -7.97 -12.47 10.04
C ARG A 7 -6.73 -11.58 10.08
N PRO A 8 -6.80 -10.33 9.59
CA PRO A 8 -5.71 -9.39 9.77
C PRO A 8 -5.37 -9.31 11.25
N VAL A 9 -4.07 -9.34 11.55
CA VAL A 9 -3.58 -9.29 12.92
C VAL A 9 -4.03 -7.95 13.51
N LYS A 10 -4.82 -8.00 14.59
CA LYS A 10 -5.19 -6.80 15.32
C LYS A 10 -3.90 -6.18 15.88
N LEU A 11 -3.71 -4.89 15.64
CA LEU A 11 -2.60 -4.15 16.23
C LEU A 11 -2.66 -4.22 17.77
N SER A 12 -1.49 -4.19 18.41
CA SER A 12 -1.43 -3.92 19.85
C SER A 12 -1.99 -2.52 20.14
N ASP A 13 -2.37 -2.25 21.39
CA ASP A 13 -2.91 -0.92 21.74
C ASP A 13 -1.87 0.19 21.51
N ALA A 14 -0.58 -0.11 21.72
CA ALA A 14 0.52 0.81 21.41
C ALA A 14 0.66 1.06 19.90
N ASP A 15 0.66 -0.01 19.09
CA ASP A 15 0.73 0.12 17.62
C ASP A 15 -0.52 0.81 17.06
N GLN A 16 -1.69 0.62 17.67
CA GLN A 16 -2.91 1.32 17.28
C GLN A 16 -2.80 2.82 17.56
N ALA A 17 -2.26 3.22 18.71
CA ALA A 17 -2.02 4.63 19.02
C ALA A 17 -0.99 5.24 18.06
N ALA A 18 0.06 4.49 17.71
CA ALA A 18 1.03 4.93 16.70
C ALA A 18 0.38 5.08 15.32
N PHE A 19 -0.46 4.13 14.89
CA PHE A 19 -1.19 4.21 13.62
C PHE A 19 -2.09 5.43 13.57
N ASP A 20 -2.85 5.69 14.64
CA ASP A 20 -3.77 6.82 14.71
C ASP A 20 -3.07 8.17 14.61
N ARG A 21 -1.83 8.25 15.11
CA ARG A 21 -0.98 9.44 15.02
C ARG A 21 -0.30 9.59 13.65
N ASP A 22 0.22 8.49 13.10
CA ASP A 22 1.17 8.53 11.99
C ASP A 22 0.49 8.31 10.62
N LEU A 23 -0.57 7.51 10.55
CA LEU A 23 -1.15 7.04 9.28
C LEU A 23 -2.65 7.32 9.13
N LYS A 24 -3.42 7.38 10.21
CA LYS A 24 -4.87 7.54 10.11
C LYS A 24 -5.23 8.81 9.34
N ASP A 25 -6.05 8.61 8.31
CA ASP A 25 -6.48 9.65 7.38
C ASP A 25 -5.34 10.34 6.60
N VAL A 26 -4.17 9.71 6.50
CA VAL A 26 -3.12 10.15 5.59
C VAL A 26 -3.46 9.72 4.16
N HIS A 27 -3.45 10.70 3.25
CA HIS A 27 -3.60 10.51 1.81
C HIS A 27 -2.29 10.86 1.11
N LEU A 28 -1.74 9.92 0.35
CA LEU A 28 -0.50 10.11 -0.40
C LEU A 28 -0.76 9.97 -1.89
N CYS A 29 -0.25 10.93 -2.66
CA CYS A 29 -0.10 10.82 -4.11
C CYS A 29 1.39 10.72 -4.43
N TYR A 30 1.77 9.72 -5.21
CA TYR A 30 3.17 9.48 -5.56
C TYR A 30 3.33 9.06 -7.02
N ASP A 31 4.46 9.44 -7.60
CA ASP A 31 4.78 9.21 -9.01
C ASP A 31 5.93 8.20 -9.14
N TYR A 32 5.71 7.13 -9.90
CA TYR A 32 6.78 6.27 -10.37
C TYR A 32 7.37 6.82 -11.66
N HIS A 33 8.70 6.91 -11.70
CA HIS A 33 9.44 7.22 -12.92
C HIS A 33 9.84 5.91 -13.60
N VAL A 34 9.15 5.56 -14.68
CA VAL A 34 9.35 4.31 -15.39
C VAL A 34 10.12 4.56 -16.68
N LYS A 35 11.25 3.88 -16.85
CA LYS A 35 12.02 3.95 -18.10
C LYS A 35 11.30 3.13 -19.17
N THR A 36 10.93 3.78 -20.27
CA THR A 36 10.34 3.09 -21.43
C THR A 36 11.42 2.38 -22.25
N LYS A 37 10.99 1.48 -23.14
CA LYS A 37 11.89 0.81 -24.09
C LYS A 37 12.65 1.79 -25.00
N THR A 38 12.10 2.99 -25.22
CA THR A 38 12.68 4.03 -26.07
C THR A 38 13.64 4.95 -25.33
N GLY A 39 13.83 4.77 -24.02
CA GLY A 39 14.69 5.60 -23.19
C GLY A 39 14.02 6.86 -22.61
N SER A 40 12.77 7.15 -22.98
CA SER A 40 11.97 8.19 -22.32
C SER A 40 11.55 7.76 -20.91
N ILE A 41 11.28 8.73 -20.04
CA ILE A 41 10.72 8.49 -18.70
C ILE A 41 9.21 8.73 -18.78
N ASP A 42 8.45 7.69 -18.51
CA ASP A 42 7.02 7.79 -18.27
C ASP A 42 6.76 8.01 -16.78
N LYS A 43 5.66 8.70 -16.45
CA LYS A 43 5.26 9.01 -15.08
C LYS A 43 3.94 8.33 -14.76
N TRP A 44 3.99 7.38 -13.84
CA TRP A 44 2.79 6.69 -13.39
C TRP A 44 2.40 7.20 -12.01
N ARG A 45 1.30 7.96 -11.95
CA ARG A 45 0.76 8.51 -10.71
C ARG A 45 -0.15 7.51 -10.02
N TYR A 46 0.07 7.31 -8.74
CA TYR A 46 -0.71 6.44 -7.87
C TYR A 46 -1.12 7.24 -6.63
N GLU A 47 -2.21 6.81 -6.01
CA GLU A 47 -2.78 7.41 -4.81
C GLU A 47 -3.14 6.32 -3.80
N VAL A 48 -2.90 6.59 -2.53
CA VAL A 48 -3.25 5.70 -1.42
C VAL A 48 -3.78 6.50 -0.23
N TRP A 49 -4.72 5.91 0.49
CA TRP A 49 -5.32 6.44 1.72
C TRP A 49 -5.45 5.34 2.78
N TYR A 50 -5.20 5.72 4.04
CA TYR A 50 -5.29 4.83 5.21
C TYR A 50 -6.44 5.26 6.15
N PRO A 51 -7.70 4.89 5.86
CA PRO A 51 -8.84 5.26 6.70
C PRO A 51 -8.86 4.57 8.07
N SER A 52 -8.23 3.40 8.19
CA SER A 52 -8.21 2.63 9.44
C SER A 52 -7.07 1.62 9.46
N SER A 53 -6.74 1.09 10.63
CA SER A 53 -5.69 0.08 10.86
C SER A 53 -5.97 -1.30 10.24
N SER A 54 -7.05 -1.45 9.46
CA SER A 54 -7.39 -2.69 8.76
C SER A 54 -7.67 -2.49 7.27
N ARG A 55 -7.60 -1.25 6.76
CA ARG A 55 -8.05 -0.91 5.41
C ARG A 55 -7.08 0.03 4.71
N VAL A 56 -6.75 -0.32 3.48
CA VAL A 56 -6.07 0.57 2.52
C VAL A 56 -6.99 0.83 1.33
N VAL A 57 -7.04 2.08 0.89
CA VAL A 57 -7.77 2.50 -0.31
C VAL A 57 -6.75 3.05 -1.28
N TYR A 58 -6.85 2.70 -2.56
CA TYR A 58 -5.90 3.21 -3.55
C TYR A 58 -6.55 3.45 -4.91
N ALA A 59 -5.90 4.31 -5.70
CA ALA A 59 -6.24 4.58 -7.09
C ALA A 59 -4.97 4.63 -7.95
N MET A 60 -5.06 4.07 -9.16
CA MET A 60 -3.99 4.09 -10.15
C MET A 60 -4.38 5.05 -11.26
N HIS A 61 -3.63 6.14 -11.43
CA HIS A 61 -3.93 7.19 -12.40
C HIS A 61 -3.09 7.08 -13.68
N GLY A 62 -2.03 6.28 -13.66
CA GLY A 62 -1.17 6.02 -14.82
C GLY A 62 -0.64 4.59 -14.88
N GLY A 63 0.05 4.27 -15.97
CA GLY A 63 0.60 2.93 -16.22
C GLY A 63 -0.44 1.92 -16.71
N PRO A 64 -0.07 0.63 -16.79
CA PRO A 64 -0.89 -0.44 -17.38
C PRO A 64 -2.25 -0.65 -16.71
N MET A 65 -2.37 -0.22 -15.45
CA MET A 65 -3.57 -0.40 -14.62
C MET A 65 -4.32 0.92 -14.36
N ALA A 66 -4.07 1.96 -15.17
CA ALA A 66 -4.72 3.26 -15.03
C ALA A 66 -6.25 3.15 -15.03
N GLY A 67 -6.91 3.86 -14.12
CA GLY A 67 -8.35 3.82 -13.89
C GLY A 67 -8.79 2.85 -12.79
N ARG A 68 -7.92 1.94 -12.35
CA ARG A 68 -8.23 1.02 -11.26
C ARG A 68 -8.31 1.74 -9.91
N LYS A 69 -9.32 1.39 -9.12
CA LYS A 69 -9.50 1.81 -7.71
C LYS A 69 -9.85 0.59 -6.88
N ASN A 70 -9.44 0.57 -5.61
CA ASN A 70 -9.77 -0.56 -4.75
C ASN A 70 -9.88 -0.17 -3.27
N PHE A 71 -10.65 -0.96 -2.52
CA PHE A 71 -10.81 -0.89 -1.07
C PHE A 71 -10.43 -2.25 -0.50
N GLN A 72 -9.28 -2.34 0.17
CA GLN A 72 -8.67 -3.62 0.49
C GLN A 72 -8.41 -3.78 1.98
N THR A 73 -8.60 -5.02 2.49
CA THR A 73 -8.08 -5.39 3.81
C THR A 73 -6.56 -5.34 3.80
N ALA A 74 -5.96 -4.63 4.75
CA ALA A 74 -4.50 -4.54 4.87
C ALA A 74 -4.04 -4.87 6.30
N SER A 75 -2.79 -5.32 6.38
CA SER A 75 -2.05 -5.49 7.62
C SER A 75 -0.98 -4.41 7.73
N TYR A 76 -0.83 -3.86 8.93
CA TYR A 76 0.13 -2.79 9.22
C TYR A 76 1.15 -3.29 10.24
N GLN A 77 2.38 -2.84 10.08
CA GLN A 77 3.43 -3.04 11.06
C GLN A 77 4.17 -1.73 11.25
N CYS A 78 4.17 -1.23 12.49
CA CYS A 78 5.06 -0.16 12.89
C CYS A 78 6.49 -0.70 12.93
N ILE A 79 7.38 -0.17 12.09
CA ILE A 79 8.80 -0.55 12.10
C ILE A 79 9.57 0.39 13.02
N ARG A 80 9.27 1.69 12.91
CA ARG A 80 9.75 2.76 13.80
C ARG A 80 8.68 3.84 13.90
N GLU A 81 8.21 4.09 15.11
CA GLU A 81 7.17 5.07 15.39
C GLU A 81 7.53 6.46 14.85
N GLY A 82 6.58 7.13 14.20
CA GLY A 82 6.76 8.46 13.60
C GLY A 82 7.66 8.47 12.35
N GLU A 83 8.25 7.34 11.97
CA GLU A 83 9.27 7.30 10.91
C GLU A 83 8.95 6.34 9.77
N LEU A 84 8.60 5.09 10.08
CA LEU A 84 8.56 4.02 9.08
C LEU A 84 7.48 3.00 9.38
N TRP A 85 6.61 2.82 8.39
CA TRP A 85 5.51 1.86 8.42
C TRP A 85 5.61 0.87 7.27
N GLN A 86 5.29 -0.39 7.54
CA GLN A 86 5.09 -1.41 6.52
C GLN A 86 3.60 -1.72 6.38
N ILE A 87 3.11 -1.77 5.13
CA ILE A 87 1.71 -1.98 4.78
C ILE A 87 1.63 -3.12 3.76
N ASN A 88 0.86 -4.16 4.05
CA ASN A 88 0.73 -5.34 3.19
C ASN A 88 -0.73 -5.68 2.93
N TRP A 89 -1.06 -6.09 1.71
CA TRP A 89 -2.38 -6.58 1.36
C TRP A 89 -2.34 -7.63 0.24
N HIS A 90 -3.42 -8.39 0.15
CA HIS A 90 -3.66 -9.35 -0.93
C HIS A 90 -4.99 -9.01 -1.60
N GLU A 91 -5.01 -9.06 -2.92
CA GLU A 91 -6.17 -8.70 -3.73
C GLU A 91 -6.87 -9.94 -4.28
N GLU A 92 -8.16 -9.82 -4.61
CA GLU A 92 -8.96 -10.89 -5.21
C GLU A 92 -8.37 -11.48 -6.50
N THR A 93 -7.58 -10.69 -7.22
CA THR A 93 -6.89 -11.08 -8.44
C THR A 93 -5.65 -11.94 -8.20
N GLY A 94 -5.32 -12.24 -6.94
CA GLY A 94 -4.07 -12.90 -6.56
C GLY A 94 -2.86 -11.96 -6.52
N THR A 95 -3.07 -10.65 -6.69
CA THR A 95 -2.01 -9.64 -6.59
C THR A 95 -1.62 -9.45 -5.13
N ILE A 96 -0.31 -9.37 -4.87
CA ILE A 96 0.23 -9.05 -3.54
C ILE A 96 0.83 -7.64 -3.60
N GLY A 97 0.36 -6.77 -2.72
CA GLY A 97 0.94 -5.45 -2.49
C GLY A 97 1.70 -5.42 -1.17
N SER A 98 2.95 -4.97 -1.21
CA SER A 98 3.77 -4.73 -0.03
C SER A 98 4.44 -3.36 -0.16
N SER A 99 4.22 -2.48 0.81
CA SER A 99 4.75 -1.13 0.81
C SER A 99 5.46 -0.77 2.10
N ALA A 100 6.44 0.13 1.99
CA ALA A 100 7.06 0.81 3.11
C ALA A 100 6.89 2.32 2.91
N TYR A 101 6.29 2.99 3.89
CA TYR A 101 6.18 4.44 3.93
C TYR A 101 7.19 5.02 4.91
N ASP A 102 8.22 5.67 4.37
CA ASP A 102 9.21 6.42 5.15
C ASP A 102 8.75 7.88 5.25
N ILE A 103 8.17 8.22 6.40
CA ILE A 103 7.60 9.52 6.71
C ILE A 103 8.73 10.57 6.72
N THR A 104 9.86 10.25 7.35
CA THR A 104 10.99 11.19 7.52
C THR A 104 11.60 11.61 6.19
N ARG A 105 11.65 10.69 5.22
CA ARG A 105 12.20 10.95 3.88
C ARG A 105 11.15 11.37 2.87
N ASN A 106 9.87 11.35 3.25
CA ASN A 106 8.74 11.50 2.35
C ASN A 106 8.86 10.58 1.12
N LYS A 107 9.10 9.29 1.37
CA LYS A 107 9.26 8.27 0.33
C LYS A 107 8.31 7.10 0.54
N TYR A 108 7.66 6.72 -0.56
CA TYR A 108 6.81 5.55 -0.63
C TYR A 108 7.47 4.50 -1.52
N TYR A 109 7.70 3.32 -0.95
CA TYR A 109 8.29 2.18 -1.67
C TYR A 109 7.23 1.10 -1.76
N THR A 110 7.02 0.52 -2.95
CA THR A 110 6.09 -0.58 -3.14
C THR A 110 6.69 -1.67 -4.00
N ILE A 111 6.46 -2.91 -3.58
CA ILE A 111 6.59 -4.11 -4.40
C ILE A 111 5.17 -4.61 -4.68
N VAL A 112 4.89 -4.84 -5.95
CA VAL A 112 3.65 -5.48 -6.39
C VAL A 112 4.01 -6.76 -7.13
N ALA A 113 3.49 -7.89 -6.66
CA ALA A 113 3.62 -9.18 -7.33
C ALA A 113 2.29 -9.52 -7.99
N PHE A 114 2.30 -9.63 -9.32
CA PHE A 114 1.13 -9.99 -10.12
C PHE A 114 1.07 -11.50 -10.34
N SER A 115 -0.13 -12.06 -10.23
CA SER A 115 -0.40 -13.44 -10.63
C SER A 115 -0.32 -13.56 -12.17
N LYS A 116 0.03 -14.75 -12.68
CA LYS A 116 0.05 -14.99 -14.12
C LYS A 116 -1.37 -14.90 -14.69
N GLY A 117 -1.58 -14.02 -15.68
CA GLY A 117 -2.88 -13.79 -16.31
C GLY A 117 -3.58 -12.51 -15.84
N HIS A 118 -3.01 -11.84 -14.84
CA HIS A 118 -3.26 -10.43 -14.56
C HIS A 118 -2.53 -9.54 -15.57
#